data_AF-A0A699Z510-F1
#
_entry.id   AF-A0A699Z510-F1
#
_cell.length_a   1.000
_cell.length_b   1.000
_cell.length_c   1.000
_cell.angle_alpha   90.00
_cell.angle_beta   90.00
_cell.angle_gamma   90.00
#
_symmetry.space_group_name_H-M   'P 1'
#
loop_
_entity.id
_entity.type
_entity.pdbx_description
1 polymer ?
#
loop_
_entity_poly.entity_id
_entity_poly.type
_entity_poly.pdbx_seq_one_letter_code
_entity_poly.pdbx_strand_id
1 'polypeptide(L)'
;MLPQFHDIRLSSVAKQAAAAGVGDFRRGKRLRRLLRQLHSVLAQRVMHRFRWQSLALVLLLVAIHVGMFALVYSLIQEQQVKVQDFTQTAQAAQNIARVATLALNIDIFVNKRTVPGLEGLEGPQDLAVTLDDMMDSINDFTALHSGSYLGFHSRRQLPDEFGIRRVWEVDGCNCTIFYDSLPLPSSKTRVMGLWDAGNLFTVNSVNSLYSAYYNTMDGLTQILIADFSKVNNVQLLIMVMEGVVLCLIVFVYLWVLLSQVLPTLSGSKRTLHTSNKQLAWQLWPFLAWGVLIIILHNVAMAGLNTISGPLATLNIVNFVDMRNARTFLIAQGVPQLNSLHYTQATQGLAFVGGKGTDILYKPGRCLRLNQSSCLGPDSPFYHYTVNGLDTLMQQSFVAMEALANTTGAEPYLWDPSFKFLAATRLDREGGLDALNAAYQQHLGGTYTASLQEVGQEMRRVAELLNQLPLDSQPEALLQRSLFAHLGQAAAATARVSGGGAGKGGAGASSTRSMDSSA
;
A
#
# COMPACT_ATOMS: atom_id res chain seq x y z
N MET A 1 -9.48 -20.54 45.82
CA MET A 1 -9.37 -21.93 46.30
C MET A 1 -8.67 -22.75 45.22
N LEU A 2 -7.36 -22.95 45.33
CA LEU A 2 -6.57 -23.82 44.45
C LEU A 2 -5.56 -24.55 45.34
N PRO A 3 -5.79 -25.83 45.72
CA PRO A 3 -4.85 -26.57 46.54
C PRO A 3 -4.27 -27.82 45.82
N GLN A 4 -3.07 -28.22 46.27
CA GLN A 4 -2.51 -29.58 46.25
C GLN A 4 -1.85 -30.20 45.01
N PHE A 5 -1.91 -29.65 43.79
CA PHE A 5 -1.28 -30.34 42.64
C PHE A 5 0.26 -30.29 42.56
N HIS A 6 0.93 -29.39 43.31
CA HIS A 6 2.40 -29.22 43.21
C HIS A 6 3.22 -30.18 44.07
N ASP A 7 2.69 -30.68 45.19
CA ASP A 7 3.45 -31.54 46.12
C ASP A 7 3.70 -32.96 45.57
N ILE A 8 2.80 -33.45 44.71
CA ILE A 8 2.84 -34.85 44.24
C ILE A 8 4.00 -35.08 43.28
N ARG A 9 4.31 -34.14 42.37
CA ARG A 9 5.37 -34.30 41.35
C ARG A 9 6.79 -34.15 41.91
N LEU A 10 6.99 -33.33 42.94
CA LEU A 10 8.30 -33.19 43.59
C LEU A 10 8.68 -34.42 44.43
N SER A 11 7.68 -35.10 45.01
CA SER A 11 7.90 -36.33 45.78
C SER A 11 8.31 -37.52 44.92
N SER A 12 7.77 -37.64 43.70
CA SER A 12 8.06 -38.75 42.78
C SER A 12 9.46 -38.64 42.16
N VAL A 13 9.90 -37.43 41.83
CA VAL A 13 11.27 -37.17 41.32
C VAL A 13 12.31 -37.42 42.41
N ALA A 14 12.03 -37.07 43.67
CA ALA A 14 12.90 -37.39 44.79
C ALA A 14 13.01 -38.91 45.04
N LYS A 15 11.95 -39.67 44.76
CA LYS A 15 11.94 -41.15 44.82
C LYS A 15 12.69 -41.78 43.63
N GLN A 16 12.55 -41.26 42.42
CA GLN A 16 13.30 -41.73 41.24
C GLN A 16 14.81 -41.45 41.33
N ALA A 17 15.21 -40.30 41.89
CA ALA A 17 16.62 -40.00 42.14
C ALA A 17 17.23 -40.87 43.26
N ALA A 18 16.41 -41.38 44.19
CA ALA A 18 16.84 -42.33 45.20
C ALA A 18 17.02 -43.76 44.64
N ALA A 19 16.30 -44.11 43.57
CA ALA A 19 16.40 -45.41 42.90
C ALA A 19 17.62 -45.53 41.96
N ALA A 20 18.20 -44.41 41.50
CA ALA A 20 19.27 -44.38 40.48
C ALA A 20 20.71 -44.59 41.01
N GLY A 21 20.90 -45.14 42.21
CA GLY A 21 22.21 -45.56 42.70
C GLY A 21 22.97 -44.53 43.55
N VAL A 22 23.79 -45.08 44.44
CA VAL A 22 24.38 -44.50 45.66
C VAL A 22 25.28 -43.25 45.47
N GLY A 23 25.51 -42.80 44.24
CA GLY A 23 26.36 -41.64 43.93
C GLY A 23 25.73 -40.27 44.21
N ASP A 24 24.41 -40.11 44.12
CA ASP A 24 23.79 -38.77 43.98
C ASP A 24 23.06 -38.22 45.22
N PHE A 25 23.17 -38.89 46.38
CA PHE A 25 22.56 -38.42 47.63
C PHE A 25 23.07 -37.02 48.04
N ARG A 26 24.34 -36.72 47.77
CA ARG A 26 24.93 -35.39 48.00
C ARG A 26 24.32 -34.32 47.09
N ARG A 27 23.94 -34.67 45.85
CA ARG A 27 23.32 -33.76 44.88
C ARG A 27 21.86 -33.51 45.23
N GLY A 28 21.13 -34.54 45.66
CA GLY A 28 19.78 -34.39 46.22
C GLY A 28 19.74 -33.48 47.46
N LYS A 29 20.72 -33.59 48.37
CA LYS A 29 20.84 -32.71 49.54
C LYS A 29 21.14 -31.25 49.15
N ARG A 30 21.95 -31.01 48.11
CA ARG A 30 22.19 -29.67 47.54
C ARG A 30 20.93 -29.09 46.89
N LEU A 31 20.21 -29.89 46.11
CA LEU A 31 18.96 -29.49 45.45
C LEU A 31 17.88 -29.11 46.48
N ARG A 32 17.69 -29.89 47.53
CA ARG A 32 16.74 -29.53 48.61
C ARG A 32 17.12 -28.23 49.34
N ARG A 33 18.41 -27.91 49.45
CA ARG A 33 18.86 -26.63 50.02
C ARG A 33 18.58 -25.46 49.07
N LEU A 34 18.88 -25.61 47.79
CA LEU A 34 18.56 -24.60 46.77
C LEU A 34 17.05 -24.36 46.68
N LEU A 35 16.25 -25.42 46.68
CA LEU A 35 14.79 -25.34 46.67
C LEU A 35 14.28 -24.54 47.88
N ARG A 36 14.83 -24.79 49.08
CA ARG A 36 14.49 -24.02 50.28
C ARG A 36 14.89 -22.55 50.19
N GLN A 37 16.04 -22.24 49.59
CA GLN A 37 16.48 -20.85 49.38
C GLN A 37 15.58 -20.12 48.37
N LEU A 38 15.18 -20.80 47.28
CA LEU A 38 14.24 -20.29 46.29
C LEU A 38 12.83 -20.04 46.86
N HIS A 39 12.39 -20.85 47.83
CA HIS A 39 11.11 -20.66 48.53
C HIS A 39 11.19 -19.66 49.69
N SER A 40 12.34 -19.03 49.94
CA SER A 40 12.43 -18.01 50.99
C SER A 40 11.55 -16.80 50.66
N VAL A 41 10.97 -16.16 51.68
CA VAL A 41 10.08 -15.00 51.51
C VAL A 41 10.77 -13.85 50.78
N LEU A 42 12.08 -13.68 50.98
CA LEU A 42 12.90 -12.68 50.28
C LEU A 42 13.00 -13.00 48.78
N ALA A 43 13.32 -14.25 48.43
CA ALA A 43 13.38 -14.70 47.04
C ALA A 43 12.04 -14.52 46.32
N GLN A 44 10.95 -14.90 46.98
CA GLN A 44 9.59 -14.80 46.44
C GLN A 44 9.17 -13.34 46.19
N ARG A 45 9.48 -12.39 47.10
CA ARG A 45 9.19 -10.97 46.88
C ARG A 45 9.93 -10.40 45.67
N VAL A 46 11.22 -10.72 45.54
CA VAL A 46 12.06 -10.25 44.43
C VAL A 46 11.58 -10.86 43.10
N MET A 47 11.25 -12.15 43.10
CA MET A 47 10.67 -12.84 41.95
C MET A 47 9.31 -12.25 41.55
N HIS A 48 8.44 -11.96 42.52
CA HIS A 48 7.13 -11.34 42.27
C HIS A 48 7.28 -9.93 41.67
N ARG A 49 8.20 -9.12 42.20
CA ARG A 49 8.50 -7.79 41.65
C ARG A 49 9.01 -7.89 40.21
N PHE A 50 9.94 -8.80 39.94
CA PHE A 50 10.43 -9.07 38.58
C PHE A 50 9.29 -9.45 37.63
N ARG A 51 8.41 -10.38 38.04
CA ARG A 51 7.26 -10.80 37.23
C ARG A 51 6.36 -9.62 36.89
N TRP A 52 5.94 -8.85 37.88
CA TRP A 52 5.08 -7.69 37.66
C TRP A 52 5.71 -6.63 36.77
N GLN A 53 7.00 -6.33 36.97
CA GLN A 53 7.70 -5.36 36.14
C GLN A 53 7.90 -5.87 34.71
N SER A 54 8.20 -7.16 34.52
CA SER A 54 8.31 -7.77 33.19
C SER A 54 6.97 -7.79 32.45
N LEU A 55 5.88 -8.11 33.15
CA LEU A 55 4.54 -8.13 32.58
C LEU A 55 4.09 -6.72 32.22
N ALA A 56 4.32 -5.74 33.09
CA ALA A 56 4.03 -4.33 32.79
C ALA A 56 4.83 -3.83 31.58
N LEU A 57 6.10 -4.23 31.46
CA LEU A 57 6.94 -3.88 30.32
C LEU A 57 6.45 -4.51 29.00
N VAL A 58 6.07 -5.78 29.03
CA VAL A 58 5.51 -6.47 27.85
C VAL A 58 4.17 -5.85 27.45
N LEU A 59 3.32 -5.49 28.41
CA LEU A 59 2.05 -4.82 28.12
C LEU A 59 2.29 -3.44 27.50
N LEU A 60 3.25 -2.68 28.03
CA LEU A 60 3.65 -1.40 27.45
C LEU A 60 4.19 -1.55 26.02
N LEU A 61 5.03 -2.55 25.77
CA LEU A 61 5.55 -2.87 24.44
C LEU A 61 4.41 -3.15 23.45
N VAL A 62 3.45 -3.99 23.83
CA VAL A 62 2.27 -4.30 23.01
C VAL A 62 1.44 -3.04 22.75
N ALA A 63 1.21 -2.20 23.75
CA ALA A 63 0.47 -0.95 23.60
C ALA A 63 1.16 0.01 22.61
N ILE A 64 2.48 0.13 22.68
CA ILE A 64 3.27 0.94 21.74
C ILE A 64 3.16 0.39 20.32
N HIS A 65 3.31 -0.93 20.15
CA HIS A 65 3.21 -1.58 18.83
C HIS A 65 1.84 -1.36 18.20
N VAL A 66 0.76 -1.54 18.96
CA VAL A 66 -0.61 -1.30 18.50
C VAL A 66 -0.82 0.16 18.12
N GLY A 67 -0.28 1.11 18.90
CA GLY A 67 -0.36 2.54 18.60
C GLY A 67 0.38 2.92 17.31
N MET A 68 1.60 2.40 17.12
CA MET A 68 2.38 2.61 15.90
C MET A 68 1.69 2.01 14.68
N PHE A 69 1.13 0.80 14.82
CA PHE A 69 0.36 0.17 13.76
C PHE A 69 -0.88 1.00 13.38
N ALA A 70 -1.67 1.44 14.36
CA ALA A 70 -2.86 2.25 14.11
C ALA A 70 -2.50 3.56 13.36
N LEU A 71 -1.34 4.14 13.67
CA LEU A 71 -0.82 5.31 12.97
C LEU A 71 -0.47 5.00 11.51
N VAL A 72 0.28 3.93 11.22
CA VAL A 72 0.60 3.52 9.84
C VAL A 72 -0.67 3.19 9.06
N TYR A 73 -1.61 2.47 9.67
CA TYR A 73 -2.91 2.16 9.09
C TYR A 73 -3.68 3.43 8.70
N SER A 74 -3.74 4.42 9.60
CA SER A 74 -4.41 5.71 9.33
C SER A 74 -3.75 6.46 8.18
N LEU A 75 -2.42 6.45 8.10
CA LEU A 75 -1.69 7.08 7.00
C LEU A 75 -2.00 6.42 5.66
N ILE A 76 -2.06 5.08 5.60
CA ILE A 76 -2.40 4.34 4.38
C ILE A 76 -3.83 4.64 3.92
N GLN A 77 -4.78 4.67 4.86
CA GLN A 77 -6.18 5.03 4.56
C GLN A 77 -6.29 6.45 3.99
N GLU A 78 -5.57 7.41 4.57
CA GLU A 78 -5.52 8.78 4.07
C GLU A 78 -4.94 8.85 2.65
N GLN A 79 -3.90 8.08 2.34
CA GLN A 79 -3.36 7.98 0.98
C GLN A 79 -4.37 7.44 -0.03
N GLN A 80 -5.13 6.40 0.35
CA GLN A 80 -6.14 5.83 -0.53
C GLN A 80 -7.21 6.87 -0.91
N VAL A 81 -7.68 7.66 0.06
CA VAL A 81 -8.65 8.74 -0.19
C VAL A 81 -8.06 9.81 -1.11
N LYS A 82 -6.79 10.22 -0.91
CA LYS A 82 -6.14 11.21 -1.78
C LYS A 82 -6.02 10.75 -3.24
N VAL A 83 -5.76 9.45 -3.47
CA VAL A 83 -5.71 8.88 -4.84
C VAL A 83 -7.10 8.88 -5.50
N GLN A 84 -8.16 8.61 -4.73
CA GLN A 84 -9.53 8.69 -5.23
C GLN A 84 -9.91 10.14 -5.58
N ASP A 85 -9.63 11.09 -4.69
CA ASP A 85 -9.87 12.52 -4.93
C ASP A 85 -9.13 13.00 -6.19
N PHE A 86 -7.89 12.57 -6.39
CA PHE A 86 -7.09 12.87 -7.59
C PHE A 86 -7.78 12.34 -8.86
N THR A 87 -8.25 11.10 -8.84
CA THR A 87 -8.94 10.47 -9.98
C THR A 87 -10.25 11.19 -10.30
N GLN A 88 -11.05 11.52 -9.28
CA GLN A 88 -12.30 12.24 -9.46
C GLN A 88 -12.08 13.67 -9.97
N THR A 89 -10.99 14.32 -9.56
CA THR A 89 -10.58 15.62 -10.12
C THR A 89 -10.24 15.52 -11.62
N ALA A 90 -9.58 14.44 -12.04
CA ALA A 90 -9.30 14.19 -13.45
C ALA A 90 -10.58 13.95 -14.26
N GLN A 91 -11.53 13.19 -13.72
CA GLN A 91 -12.85 12.98 -14.33
C GLN A 91 -13.61 14.30 -14.51
N ALA A 92 -13.50 15.23 -13.57
CA ALA A 92 -14.09 16.57 -13.72
C ALA A 92 -13.53 17.29 -14.96
N ALA A 93 -12.21 17.21 -15.18
CA ALA A 93 -11.56 17.80 -16.35
C ALA A 93 -12.02 17.14 -17.67
N GLN A 94 -12.22 15.83 -17.67
CA GLN A 94 -12.73 15.08 -18.81
C GLN A 94 -14.18 15.48 -19.15
N ASN A 95 -15.03 15.60 -18.13
CA ASN A 95 -16.43 16.00 -18.32
C ASN A 95 -16.56 17.40 -18.93
N ILE A 96 -15.64 18.33 -18.67
CA ILE A 96 -15.63 19.63 -19.38
C ILE A 96 -15.48 19.45 -20.89
N ALA A 97 -14.53 18.62 -21.31
CA ALA A 97 -14.29 18.36 -22.72
C ALA A 97 -15.46 17.61 -23.37
N ARG A 98 -16.09 16.70 -22.62
CA ARG A 98 -17.30 15.99 -23.06
C ARG A 98 -18.48 16.95 -23.24
N VAL A 99 -18.77 17.81 -22.27
CA VAL A 99 -19.83 18.83 -22.37
C VAL A 99 -19.59 19.75 -23.57
N ALA A 100 -18.36 20.23 -23.78
CA ALA A 100 -18.02 21.07 -24.91
C ALA A 100 -18.22 20.35 -26.27
N THR A 101 -17.84 19.08 -26.34
CA THR A 101 -18.04 18.22 -27.51
C THR A 101 -19.53 18.04 -27.82
N LEU A 102 -20.34 17.76 -26.80
CA LEU A 102 -21.78 17.59 -26.95
C LEU A 102 -22.48 18.90 -27.36
N ALA A 103 -22.00 20.05 -26.86
CA ALA A 103 -22.49 21.36 -27.30
C ALA A 103 -22.21 21.61 -28.80
N LEU A 104 -21.03 21.23 -29.30
CA LEU A 104 -20.72 21.29 -30.74
C LEU A 104 -21.59 20.33 -31.56
N ASN A 105 -21.87 19.13 -31.04
CA ASN A 105 -22.79 18.20 -31.68
C ASN A 105 -24.20 18.80 -31.81
N ILE A 106 -24.70 19.50 -30.77
CA ILE A 106 -25.97 20.22 -30.83
C ILE A 106 -25.96 21.29 -31.93
N ASP A 107 -24.87 22.07 -32.05
CA ASP A 107 -24.73 23.05 -33.13
C ASP A 107 -24.78 22.40 -34.52
N ILE A 108 -24.16 21.23 -34.70
CA ILE A 108 -24.25 20.44 -35.94
C ILE A 108 -25.71 20.11 -36.27
N PHE A 109 -26.50 19.67 -35.27
CA PHE A 109 -27.93 19.39 -35.47
C PHE A 109 -28.75 20.63 -35.79
N VAL A 110 -28.55 21.73 -35.05
CA VAL A 110 -29.27 23.00 -35.24
C VAL A 110 -29.01 23.57 -36.64
N ASN A 111 -27.76 23.50 -37.11
CA ASN A 111 -27.37 23.98 -38.43
C ASN A 111 -27.56 22.94 -39.55
N LYS A 112 -28.17 21.78 -39.26
CA LYS A 112 -28.44 20.69 -40.22
C LYS A 112 -27.17 20.21 -40.95
N ARG A 113 -26.03 20.18 -40.25
CA ARG A 113 -24.72 19.73 -40.76
C ARG A 113 -24.47 18.24 -40.47
N THR A 114 -25.53 17.44 -40.31
CA THR A 114 -25.41 16.00 -39.99
C THR A 114 -24.71 15.23 -41.11
N VAL A 115 -24.09 14.11 -40.74
CA VAL A 115 -23.33 13.27 -41.68
C VAL A 115 -23.94 11.87 -41.72
N PRO A 116 -24.51 11.43 -42.86
CA PRO A 116 -25.02 10.07 -43.03
C PRO A 116 -23.95 9.01 -42.70
N GLY A 117 -24.35 7.99 -41.94
CA GLY A 117 -23.45 6.92 -41.49
C GLY A 117 -22.46 7.31 -40.38
N LEU A 118 -22.59 8.50 -39.77
CA LEU A 118 -21.81 8.89 -38.60
C LEU A 118 -22.63 8.67 -37.33
N GLU A 119 -22.43 7.53 -36.66
CA GLU A 119 -23.13 7.16 -35.42
C GLU A 119 -23.12 8.31 -34.40
N GLY A 120 -24.31 8.70 -33.91
CA GLY A 120 -24.48 9.79 -32.95
C GLY A 120 -24.51 11.20 -33.54
N LEU A 121 -24.36 11.34 -34.86
CA LEU A 121 -24.46 12.60 -35.63
C LEU A 121 -25.20 12.41 -36.96
N GLU A 122 -25.97 11.32 -37.08
CA GLU A 122 -26.57 10.89 -38.34
C GLU A 122 -27.90 11.61 -38.60
N GLY A 123 -28.71 11.81 -37.55
CA GLY A 123 -30.01 12.43 -37.71
C GLY A 123 -30.63 12.99 -36.43
N PRO A 124 -31.83 13.59 -36.53
CA PRO A 124 -32.51 14.23 -35.40
C PRO A 124 -32.80 13.31 -34.21
N GLN A 125 -32.86 11.99 -34.43
CA GLN A 125 -33.01 11.01 -33.34
C GLN A 125 -31.83 11.03 -32.37
N ASP A 126 -30.62 11.37 -32.84
CA ASP A 126 -29.41 11.43 -32.03
C ASP A 126 -29.35 12.70 -31.17
N LEU A 127 -30.17 13.72 -31.49
CA LEU A 127 -30.24 14.97 -30.73
C LEU A 127 -30.78 14.74 -29.32
N ALA A 128 -31.81 13.90 -29.16
CA ALA A 128 -32.37 13.61 -27.85
C ALA A 128 -31.34 12.92 -26.94
N VAL A 129 -30.64 11.91 -27.48
CA VAL A 129 -29.55 11.22 -26.77
C VAL A 129 -28.41 12.18 -26.44
N THR A 130 -28.03 13.05 -27.37
CA THR A 130 -26.97 14.06 -27.14
C THR A 130 -27.33 15.05 -26.04
N LEU A 131 -28.61 15.46 -25.96
CA LEU A 131 -29.10 16.36 -24.91
C LEU A 131 -29.11 15.68 -23.54
N ASP A 132 -29.57 14.43 -23.45
CA ASP A 132 -29.54 13.64 -22.22
C ASP A 132 -28.09 13.43 -21.74
N ASP A 133 -27.19 12.99 -22.64
CA ASP A 133 -25.76 12.82 -22.36
C ASP A 133 -25.10 14.12 -21.88
N MET A 134 -25.52 15.27 -22.42
CA MET A 134 -24.98 16.58 -22.02
C MET A 134 -25.45 16.94 -20.63
N MET A 135 -26.72 16.71 -20.30
CA MET A 135 -27.27 16.96 -18.97
C MET A 135 -26.58 16.09 -17.91
N ASP A 136 -26.40 14.81 -18.19
CA ASP A 136 -25.68 13.89 -17.31
C ASP A 136 -24.23 14.34 -17.11
N SER A 137 -23.53 14.71 -18.20
CA SER A 137 -22.15 15.20 -18.12
C SER A 137 -22.03 16.51 -17.34
N ILE A 138 -23.03 17.40 -17.40
CA ILE A 138 -23.08 18.64 -16.59
C ILE A 138 -23.30 18.32 -15.12
N ASN A 139 -24.21 17.40 -14.80
CA ASN A 139 -24.48 16.98 -13.42
C ASN A 139 -23.24 16.32 -12.79
N ASP A 140 -22.60 15.41 -13.52
CA ASP A 140 -21.36 14.77 -13.10
C ASP A 140 -20.24 15.79 -12.93
N PHE A 141 -20.05 16.69 -13.90
CA PHE A 141 -19.09 17.79 -13.77
C PHE A 141 -19.35 18.63 -12.52
N THR A 142 -20.59 18.99 -12.23
CA THR A 142 -20.95 19.82 -11.07
C THR A 142 -20.56 19.13 -9.76
N ALA A 143 -20.88 17.84 -9.64
CA ALA A 143 -20.52 17.04 -8.46
C ALA A 143 -18.99 16.90 -8.34
N LEU A 144 -18.30 16.60 -9.45
CA LEU A 144 -16.85 16.40 -9.45
C LEU A 144 -16.08 17.70 -9.23
N HIS A 145 -16.52 18.81 -9.82
CA HIS A 145 -15.95 20.14 -9.63
C HIS A 145 -16.06 20.58 -8.17
N SER A 146 -17.27 20.43 -7.59
CA SER A 146 -17.50 20.80 -6.20
C SER A 146 -16.70 19.93 -5.23
N GLY A 147 -16.66 18.62 -5.47
CA GLY A 147 -15.85 17.69 -4.68
C GLY A 147 -14.34 17.92 -4.83
N SER A 148 -13.86 18.35 -5.99
CA SER A 148 -12.43 18.68 -6.19
C SER A 148 -11.98 19.82 -5.29
N TYR A 149 -12.82 20.86 -5.14
CA TYR A 149 -12.55 22.02 -4.28
C TYR A 149 -12.81 21.73 -2.80
N LEU A 150 -14.01 21.23 -2.48
CA LEU A 150 -14.47 21.06 -1.10
C LEU A 150 -13.99 19.75 -0.48
N GLY A 151 -13.51 18.79 -1.26
CA GLY A 151 -13.25 17.41 -0.84
C GLY A 151 -14.48 16.51 -1.02
N PHE A 152 -14.25 15.28 -1.48
CA PHE A 152 -15.32 14.30 -1.78
C PHE A 152 -15.86 13.58 -0.53
N HIS A 153 -14.98 13.34 0.44
CA HIS A 153 -15.30 12.55 1.64
C HIS A 153 -15.51 13.42 2.87
N SER A 154 -14.73 14.50 2.98
CA SER A 154 -14.79 15.45 4.08
C SER A 154 -14.48 16.84 3.56
N ARG A 155 -15.14 17.86 4.12
CA ARG A 155 -14.82 19.24 3.80
C ARG A 155 -13.35 19.50 4.11
N ARG A 156 -12.59 19.89 3.10
CA ARG A 156 -11.19 20.29 3.21
C ARG A 156 -10.97 21.63 2.55
N GLN A 157 -9.90 22.28 2.97
CA GLN A 157 -9.34 23.40 2.24
C GLN A 157 -8.26 22.86 1.29
N LEU A 158 -8.21 23.38 0.07
CA LEU A 158 -7.11 23.06 -0.83
C LEU A 158 -5.79 23.58 -0.25
N PRO A 159 -4.69 22.82 -0.34
CA PRO A 159 -3.40 23.28 0.13
C PRO A 159 -2.86 24.43 -0.76
N ASP A 160 -2.12 25.34 -0.13
CA ASP A 160 -1.35 26.38 -0.82
C ASP A 160 -0.11 25.82 -1.54
N GLU A 161 0.27 24.58 -1.23
CA GLU A 161 1.38 23.87 -1.87
C GLU A 161 1.19 23.78 -3.39
N PHE A 162 2.27 24.01 -4.13
CA PHE A 162 2.27 24.02 -5.60
C PHE A 162 1.28 25.00 -6.24
N GLY A 163 0.77 25.98 -5.47
CA GLY A 163 -0.12 27.02 -5.95
C GLY A 163 -1.56 26.56 -6.26
N ILE A 164 -1.94 25.34 -5.86
CA ILE A 164 -3.26 24.77 -6.19
C ILE A 164 -4.37 25.68 -5.68
N ARG A 165 -4.34 26.04 -4.39
CA ARG A 165 -5.34 26.94 -3.83
C ARG A 165 -5.43 28.27 -4.55
N ARG A 166 -4.29 28.83 -4.98
CA ARG A 166 -4.28 30.08 -5.75
C ARG A 166 -4.99 29.89 -7.09
N VAL A 167 -4.76 28.81 -7.83
CA VAL A 167 -5.50 28.53 -9.09
C VAL A 167 -7.02 28.47 -8.88
N TRP A 168 -7.46 27.96 -7.74
CA TRP A 168 -8.88 27.84 -7.41
C TRP A 168 -9.53 29.13 -6.89
N GLU A 169 -8.80 29.94 -6.12
CA GLU A 169 -9.33 31.12 -5.42
C GLU A 169 -8.91 32.47 -6.03
N VAL A 170 -7.68 32.60 -6.55
CA VAL A 170 -7.01 33.90 -6.80
C VAL A 170 -6.43 34.03 -8.21
N ASP A 171 -5.48 33.15 -8.55
CA ASP A 171 -4.75 33.10 -9.82
C ASP A 171 -5.68 32.50 -10.88
N GLY A 172 -6.62 33.33 -11.32
CA GLY A 172 -7.75 32.90 -12.11
C GLY A 172 -7.43 32.50 -13.55
N CYS A 173 -8.34 31.75 -14.13
CA CYS A 173 -8.35 31.48 -15.55
C CYS A 173 -8.89 32.70 -16.30
N ASN A 174 -8.26 33.04 -17.43
CA ASN A 174 -8.83 33.99 -18.37
C ASN A 174 -10.08 33.37 -19.00
N CYS A 175 -11.23 33.68 -18.42
CA CYS A 175 -12.51 33.15 -18.84
C CYS A 175 -13.21 34.17 -19.73
N THR A 176 -13.45 33.81 -20.99
CA THR A 176 -14.28 34.61 -21.89
C THR A 176 -15.72 34.19 -21.72
N ILE A 177 -16.54 35.09 -21.17
CA ILE A 177 -17.98 34.89 -21.00
C ILE A 177 -18.67 35.50 -22.22
N PHE A 178 -19.55 34.74 -22.86
CA PHE A 178 -20.38 35.22 -23.96
C PHE A 178 -21.76 35.60 -23.40
N TYR A 179 -22.21 36.80 -23.72
CA TYR A 179 -23.53 37.31 -23.38
C TYR A 179 -24.37 37.38 -24.66
N ASP A 180 -25.53 36.75 -24.61
CA ASP A 180 -26.54 36.85 -25.68
C ASP A 180 -27.32 38.16 -25.49
N SER A 181 -26.62 39.29 -25.67
CA SER A 181 -27.19 40.63 -25.59
C SER A 181 -27.66 41.09 -26.96
N LEU A 182 -28.92 41.48 -27.11
CA LEU A 182 -29.39 42.17 -28.33
C LEU A 182 -28.85 43.62 -28.35
N PRO A 183 -28.46 44.19 -29.51
CA PRO A 183 -28.58 43.65 -30.88
C PRO A 183 -27.38 42.81 -31.37
N LEU A 184 -26.28 42.72 -30.61
CA LEU A 184 -25.08 41.99 -31.00
C LEU A 184 -24.51 41.22 -29.81
N PRO A 185 -24.16 39.93 -29.98
CA PRO A 185 -23.52 39.15 -28.93
C PRO A 185 -22.24 39.85 -28.47
N SER A 186 -22.07 39.96 -27.16
CA SER A 186 -20.90 40.59 -26.56
C SER A 186 -20.13 39.58 -25.73
N SER A 187 -18.81 39.71 -25.69
CA SER A 187 -17.96 38.85 -24.87
C SER A 187 -17.14 39.68 -23.90
N LYS A 188 -17.00 39.21 -22.65
CA LYS A 188 -16.11 39.83 -21.68
C LYS A 188 -15.17 38.79 -21.10
N THR A 189 -13.87 39.02 -21.26
CA THR A 189 -12.85 38.23 -20.56
C THR A 189 -12.72 38.74 -19.13
N ARG A 190 -12.78 37.82 -18.17
CA ARG A 190 -12.53 38.09 -16.75
C ARG A 190 -11.54 37.05 -16.22
N VAL A 191 -10.63 37.49 -15.38
CA VAL A 191 -9.82 36.61 -14.55
C VAL A 191 -10.69 36.18 -13.37
N MET A 192 -10.87 34.87 -13.18
CA MET A 192 -11.63 34.32 -12.05
C MET A 192 -11.02 33.00 -11.60
N GLY A 193 -11.05 32.73 -10.29
CA GLY A 193 -10.59 31.47 -9.73
C GLY A 193 -11.32 30.28 -10.36
N LEU A 194 -10.67 29.11 -10.41
CA LEU A 194 -11.27 27.92 -11.01
C LEU A 194 -12.63 27.54 -10.39
N TRP A 195 -12.83 27.84 -9.11
CA TRP A 195 -14.12 27.65 -8.44
C TRP A 195 -15.25 28.45 -9.10
N ASP A 196 -15.04 29.76 -9.24
CA ASP A 196 -16.04 30.64 -9.87
C ASP A 196 -16.20 30.28 -11.35
N ALA A 197 -15.10 29.95 -12.02
CA ALA A 197 -15.08 29.58 -13.43
C ALA A 197 -15.89 28.29 -13.69
N GLY A 198 -15.72 27.26 -12.86
CA GLY A 198 -16.44 26.00 -12.99
C GLY A 198 -17.92 26.12 -12.63
N ASN A 199 -18.25 26.87 -11.58
CA ASN A 199 -19.65 27.19 -11.27
C ASN A 199 -20.32 28.06 -12.33
N LEU A 200 -19.55 28.90 -13.03
CA LEU A 200 -20.07 29.65 -14.16
C LEU A 200 -20.24 28.76 -15.40
N PHE A 201 -19.36 27.79 -15.61
CA PHE A 201 -19.42 26.85 -16.74
C PHE A 201 -20.71 26.03 -16.73
N THR A 202 -21.16 25.58 -15.56
CA THR A 202 -22.42 24.83 -15.43
C THR A 202 -23.65 25.65 -15.83
N VAL A 203 -23.55 26.99 -15.75
CA VAL A 203 -24.68 27.90 -16.04
C VAL A 203 -24.59 28.50 -17.44
N ASN A 204 -23.40 28.90 -17.91
CA ASN A 204 -23.25 29.78 -19.08
C ASN A 204 -22.29 29.26 -20.16
N SER A 205 -21.65 28.10 -19.97
CA SER A 205 -20.53 27.59 -20.77
C SER A 205 -19.34 28.57 -20.84
N VAL A 206 -18.13 28.11 -20.49
CA VAL A 206 -16.93 28.97 -20.45
C VAL A 206 -15.82 28.31 -21.24
N ASN A 207 -15.18 29.07 -22.13
CA ASN A 207 -13.97 28.61 -22.82
C ASN A 207 -12.77 28.72 -21.85
N SER A 208 -12.05 27.61 -21.68
CA SER A 208 -10.73 27.51 -21.01
C SER A 208 -10.67 27.18 -19.49
N LEU A 209 -11.32 26.09 -19.04
CA LEU A 209 -11.06 25.51 -17.70
C LEU A 209 -9.90 24.49 -17.68
N TYR A 210 -9.53 23.97 -18.85
CA TYR A 210 -8.64 22.82 -18.98
C TYR A 210 -7.25 23.02 -18.37
N SER A 211 -6.63 24.19 -18.64
CA SER A 211 -5.29 24.50 -18.12
C SER A 211 -5.26 24.56 -16.59
N ALA A 212 -6.38 24.93 -15.97
CA ALA A 212 -6.52 25.04 -14.53
C ALA A 212 -6.59 23.67 -13.86
N TYR A 213 -7.39 22.77 -14.45
CA TYR A 213 -7.47 21.38 -14.03
C TYR A 213 -6.14 20.66 -14.24
N TYR A 214 -5.44 20.93 -15.34
CA TYR A 214 -4.10 20.42 -15.57
C TYR A 214 -3.14 20.82 -14.43
N ASN A 215 -3.07 22.11 -14.10
CA ASN A 215 -2.24 22.61 -13.00
C ASN A 215 -2.65 22.01 -11.64
N THR A 216 -3.96 21.82 -11.43
CA THR A 216 -4.50 21.17 -10.22
C THR A 216 -4.05 19.72 -10.12
N MET A 217 -4.17 18.94 -11.20
CA MET A 217 -3.75 17.54 -11.23
C MET A 217 -2.25 17.38 -11.05
N ASP A 218 -1.45 18.23 -11.68
CA ASP A 218 0.01 18.24 -11.50
C ASP A 218 0.37 18.53 -10.04
N GLY A 219 -0.22 19.58 -9.46
CA GLY A 219 -0.06 19.90 -8.04
C GLY A 219 -0.49 18.74 -7.12
N LEU A 220 -1.66 18.13 -7.35
CA LEU A 220 -2.14 16.99 -6.57
C LEU A 220 -1.22 15.77 -6.70
N THR A 221 -0.65 15.55 -7.89
CA THR A 221 0.34 14.49 -8.11
C THR A 221 1.60 14.75 -7.29
N GLN A 222 2.12 15.99 -7.31
CA GLN A 222 3.31 16.35 -6.55
C GLN A 222 3.06 16.23 -5.03
N ILE A 223 1.87 16.59 -4.55
CA ILE A 223 1.45 16.36 -3.16
C ILE A 223 1.41 14.88 -2.82
N LEU A 224 0.79 14.06 -3.68
CA LEU A 224 0.73 12.61 -3.50
C LEU A 224 2.15 12.02 -3.38
N ILE A 225 3.04 12.33 -4.33
CA ILE A 225 4.43 11.87 -4.31
C ILE A 225 5.15 12.30 -3.03
N ALA A 226 5.00 13.58 -2.64
CA ALA A 226 5.60 14.10 -1.41
C ALA A 226 5.08 13.38 -0.17
N ASP A 227 3.77 13.10 -0.10
CA ASP A 227 3.16 12.41 1.02
C ASP A 227 3.55 10.93 1.08
N PHE A 228 3.68 10.23 -0.06
CA PHE A 228 4.26 8.87 -0.08
C PHE A 228 5.67 8.86 0.51
N SER A 229 6.51 9.83 0.15
CA SER A 229 7.84 9.94 0.74
C SER A 229 7.79 10.18 2.25
N LYS A 230 6.84 10.98 2.74
CA LYS A 230 6.64 11.19 4.19
C LYS A 230 6.22 9.89 4.88
N VAL A 231 5.24 9.16 4.34
CA VAL A 231 4.79 7.88 4.91
C VAL A 231 5.94 6.87 4.97
N ASN A 232 6.73 6.78 3.90
CA ASN A 232 7.90 5.92 3.83
C ASN A 232 8.95 6.27 4.91
N ASN A 233 9.21 7.57 5.10
CA ASN A 233 10.14 8.05 6.13
C ASN A 233 9.60 7.80 7.55
N VAL A 234 8.30 7.99 7.78
CA VAL A 234 7.65 7.70 9.07
C VAL A 234 7.71 6.21 9.38
N GLN A 235 7.42 5.35 8.40
CA GLN A 235 7.50 3.91 8.57
C GLN A 235 8.93 3.44 8.85
N LEU A 236 9.92 4.01 8.17
CA LEU A 236 11.33 3.75 8.46
C LEU A 236 11.71 4.19 9.88
N LEU A 237 11.28 5.38 10.30
CA LEU A 237 11.50 5.89 11.66
C LEU A 237 10.88 4.97 12.71
N ILE A 238 9.64 4.54 12.49
CA ILE A 238 8.91 3.60 13.36
C ILE A 238 9.67 2.29 13.45
N MET A 239 10.11 1.72 12.32
CA MET A 239 10.90 0.49 12.28
C MET A 239 12.18 0.60 13.12
N VAL A 240 12.92 1.70 13.00
CA VAL A 240 14.17 1.90 13.78
C VAL A 240 13.85 2.07 15.27
N MET A 241 12.86 2.90 15.59
CA MET A 241 12.49 3.18 16.98
C MET A 241 11.98 1.92 17.69
N GLU A 242 11.14 1.14 17.03
CA GLU A 242 10.54 -0.05 17.63
C GLU A 242 11.46 -1.27 17.56
N GLY A 243 11.94 -1.59 16.35
CA GLY A 243 12.71 -2.80 16.09
C GLY A 243 14.11 -2.78 16.72
N VAL A 244 14.70 -1.59 16.87
CA VAL A 244 16.05 -1.44 17.42
C VAL A 244 16.02 -0.78 18.78
N VAL A 245 15.59 0.48 18.87
CA VAL A 245 15.77 1.29 20.08
C VAL A 245 14.97 0.70 21.25
N LEU A 246 13.69 0.44 21.03
CA LEU A 246 12.80 -0.04 22.08
C LEU A 246 13.15 -1.47 22.50
N CYS A 247 13.47 -2.36 21.54
CA CYS A 247 13.95 -3.71 21.84
C CYS A 247 15.26 -3.70 22.66
N LEU A 248 16.20 -2.79 22.37
CA LEU A 248 17.43 -2.63 23.16
C LEU A 248 17.15 -2.08 24.56
N ILE A 249 16.26 -1.09 24.71
CA ILE A 249 15.86 -0.56 26.03
C ILE A 249 15.23 -1.66 26.87
N VAL A 250 14.28 -2.41 26.32
CA VAL A 250 13.63 -3.54 26.99
C VAL A 250 14.65 -4.60 27.37
N PHE A 251 15.56 -4.95 26.46
CA PHE A 251 16.63 -5.92 26.70
C PHE A 251 17.54 -5.49 27.87
N VAL A 252 18.06 -4.25 27.84
CA VAL A 252 18.93 -3.71 28.90
C VAL A 252 18.20 -3.63 30.23
N TYR A 253 16.94 -3.16 30.21
CA TYR A 253 16.13 -3.05 31.42
C TYR A 253 15.88 -4.42 32.06
N LEU A 254 15.48 -5.42 31.26
CA LEU A 254 15.29 -6.79 31.75
C LEU A 254 16.61 -7.43 32.20
N TRP A 255 17.72 -7.16 31.51
CA TRP A 255 19.06 -7.59 31.92
C TRP A 255 19.41 -7.05 33.31
N VAL A 256 19.24 -5.74 33.52
CA VAL A 256 19.47 -5.09 34.82
C VAL A 256 18.56 -5.70 35.89
N LEU A 257 17.27 -5.86 35.59
CA LEU A 257 16.30 -6.46 36.51
C LEU A 257 16.68 -7.87 36.95
N LEU A 258 17.01 -8.75 36.00
CA LEU A 258 17.46 -10.10 36.29
C LEU A 258 18.78 -10.09 37.07
N SER A 259 19.72 -9.20 36.73
CA SER A 259 21.00 -9.07 37.45
C SER A 259 20.83 -8.65 38.90
N GLN A 260 19.75 -7.94 39.27
CA GLN A 260 19.43 -7.57 40.65
C GLN A 260 18.73 -8.71 41.42
N VAL A 261 17.98 -9.56 40.72
CA VAL A 261 17.27 -10.70 41.32
C VAL A 261 18.24 -11.77 41.84
N LEU A 262 19.37 -11.97 41.16
CA LEU A 262 20.31 -13.06 41.44
C LEU A 262 21.20 -12.89 42.70
N PRO A 263 21.78 -11.70 43.02
CA PRO A 263 22.65 -11.49 44.18
C PRO A 263 21.93 -11.62 45.53
N THR A 264 20.65 -11.26 45.59
CA THR A 264 19.85 -11.25 46.84
C THR A 264 19.59 -12.66 47.41
N LEU A 265 19.88 -13.71 46.65
CA LEU A 265 19.80 -15.12 47.09
C LEU A 265 21.06 -15.62 47.82
N SER A 266 22.13 -14.81 47.89
CA SER A 266 23.43 -15.19 48.43
C SER A 266 23.52 -15.06 49.97
N GLY A 267 22.65 -15.76 50.69
CA GLY A 267 22.76 -15.92 52.15
C GLY A 267 23.60 -17.13 52.53
N SER A 268 24.80 -16.90 53.11
CA SER A 268 25.75 -17.87 53.71
C SER A 268 26.82 -18.49 52.79
N LYS A 269 28.08 -18.03 52.96
CA LYS A 269 29.40 -18.57 52.52
C LYS A 269 29.58 -19.10 51.08
N ARG A 270 28.53 -19.18 50.26
CA ARG A 270 28.57 -19.64 48.87
C ARG A 270 27.76 -18.69 48.00
N THR A 271 28.45 -17.99 47.12
CA THR A 271 27.87 -17.10 46.10
C THR A 271 27.38 -17.94 44.92
N LEU A 272 26.12 -17.73 44.52
CA LEU A 272 25.62 -18.24 43.24
C LEU A 272 26.20 -17.35 42.14
N HIS A 273 27.06 -17.91 41.28
CA HIS A 273 27.55 -17.21 40.10
C HIS A 273 26.47 -17.20 39.02
N THR A 274 26.17 -16.03 38.50
CA THR A 274 25.28 -15.88 37.35
C THR A 274 25.97 -16.45 36.11
N SER A 275 25.22 -17.22 35.32
CA SER A 275 25.64 -17.59 33.97
C SER A 275 25.12 -16.53 33.01
N ASN A 276 25.98 -15.62 32.56
CA ASN A 276 25.63 -14.61 31.55
C ASN A 276 25.08 -15.26 30.27
N LYS A 277 25.53 -16.49 29.95
CA LYS A 277 25.00 -17.27 28.83
C LYS A 277 23.53 -17.62 28.99
N GLN A 278 23.12 -18.00 30.19
CA GLN A 278 21.72 -18.37 30.45
C GLN A 278 20.82 -17.15 30.52
N LEU A 279 21.34 -16.01 31.00
CA LEU A 279 20.64 -14.74 30.97
C LEU A 279 20.38 -14.29 29.52
N ALA A 280 21.42 -14.30 28.68
CA ALA A 280 21.28 -14.03 27.25
C ALA A 280 20.29 -15.00 26.59
N TRP A 281 20.32 -16.28 26.95
CA TRP A 281 19.37 -17.29 26.46
C TRP A 281 17.92 -17.10 26.97
N GLN A 282 17.67 -16.32 28.00
CA GLN A 282 16.30 -15.97 28.41
C GLN A 282 15.80 -14.70 27.73
N LEU A 283 16.71 -13.82 27.31
CA LEU A 283 16.38 -12.53 26.72
C LEU A 283 16.41 -12.51 25.18
N TRP A 284 16.98 -13.54 24.53
CA TRP A 284 17.03 -13.61 23.07
C TRP A 284 15.66 -13.51 22.36
N PRO A 285 14.50 -13.95 22.93
CA PRO A 285 13.22 -13.79 22.24
C PRO A 285 12.87 -12.33 21.96
N PHE A 286 13.30 -11.38 22.80
CA PHE A 286 13.08 -9.95 22.56
C PHE A 286 13.94 -9.42 21.40
N LEU A 287 15.17 -9.91 21.28
CA LEU A 287 16.04 -9.58 20.14
C LEU A 287 15.51 -10.19 18.85
N ALA A 288 15.07 -11.45 18.89
CA ALA A 288 14.44 -12.12 17.75
C ALA A 288 13.14 -11.43 17.33
N TRP A 289 12.35 -10.95 18.29
CA TRP A 289 11.15 -10.16 18.03
C TRP A 289 11.48 -8.82 17.33
N GLY A 290 12.52 -8.10 17.79
CA GLY A 290 12.99 -6.89 17.10
C GLY A 290 13.42 -7.15 15.66
N VAL A 291 14.16 -8.25 15.41
CA VAL A 291 14.53 -8.67 14.05
C VAL A 291 13.30 -9.01 13.21
N LEU A 292 12.31 -9.70 13.76
CA LEU A 292 11.07 -10.02 13.07
C LEU A 292 10.32 -8.74 12.67
N ILE A 293 10.19 -7.75 13.57
CA ILE A 293 9.58 -6.45 13.27
C ILE A 293 10.30 -5.75 12.12
N ILE A 294 11.63 -5.77 12.10
CA ILE A 294 12.44 -5.19 11.03
C ILE A 294 12.15 -5.90 9.70
N ILE A 295 12.06 -7.23 9.68
CA ILE A 295 11.74 -8.00 8.46
C ILE A 295 10.34 -7.64 7.96
N LEU A 296 9.34 -7.63 8.84
CA LEU A 296 7.96 -7.30 8.48
C LEU A 296 7.83 -5.88 7.93
N HIS A 297 8.50 -4.90 8.55
CA HIS A 297 8.53 -3.53 8.04
C HIS A 297 9.22 -3.44 6.68
N ASN A 298 10.32 -4.17 6.46
CA ASN A 298 10.98 -4.20 5.16
C ASN A 298 10.10 -4.81 4.06
N VAL A 299 9.33 -5.86 4.37
CA VAL A 299 8.36 -6.44 3.43
C VAL A 299 7.26 -5.43 3.10
N ALA A 300 6.69 -4.77 4.12
CA ALA A 300 5.68 -3.75 3.92
C ALA A 300 6.21 -2.55 3.10
N MET A 301 7.44 -2.10 3.38
CA MET A 301 8.13 -1.05 2.61
C MET A 301 8.36 -1.47 1.16
N ALA A 302 8.80 -2.72 0.93
CA ALA A 302 8.96 -3.26 -0.42
C ALA A 302 7.61 -3.26 -1.16
N GLY A 303 6.51 -3.63 -0.51
CA GLY A 303 5.15 -3.53 -1.05
C GLY A 303 4.77 -2.09 -1.40
N LEU A 304 4.99 -1.12 -0.51
CA LEU A 304 4.68 0.29 -0.77
C LEU A 304 5.54 0.90 -1.89
N ASN A 305 6.80 0.48 -2.03
CA ASN A 305 7.66 0.95 -3.12
C ASN A 305 7.09 0.57 -4.50
N THR A 306 6.35 -0.55 -4.59
CA THR A 306 5.69 -0.96 -5.84
C THR A 306 4.49 -0.10 -6.22
N ILE A 307 3.97 0.76 -5.32
CA ILE A 307 2.79 1.61 -5.57
C ILE A 307 3.15 2.85 -6.41
N SER A 308 4.38 3.35 -6.29
CA SER A 308 4.85 4.55 -6.97
C SER A 308 4.69 4.47 -8.49
N GLY A 309 5.01 3.31 -9.07
CA GLY A 309 4.85 3.03 -10.50
C GLY A 309 3.39 3.15 -10.96
N PRO A 310 2.47 2.28 -10.51
CA PRO A 310 1.06 2.32 -10.88
C PRO A 310 0.41 3.69 -10.67
N LEU A 311 0.80 4.44 -9.63
CA LEU A 311 0.30 5.80 -9.41
C LEU A 311 0.78 6.77 -10.50
N ALA A 312 2.06 6.72 -10.87
CA ALA A 312 2.57 7.50 -11.99
C ALA A 312 1.86 7.11 -13.29
N THR A 313 1.55 5.82 -13.50
CA THR A 313 0.78 5.39 -14.67
C THR A 313 -0.63 5.93 -14.65
N LEU A 314 -1.30 5.84 -13.50
CA LEU A 314 -2.66 6.37 -13.32
C LEU A 314 -2.70 7.85 -13.67
N ASN A 315 -1.70 8.62 -13.22
CA ASN A 315 -1.54 10.02 -13.57
C ASN A 315 -1.37 10.22 -15.08
N ILE A 316 -0.47 9.46 -15.72
CA ILE A 316 -0.26 9.52 -17.17
C ILE A 316 -1.54 9.17 -17.94
N VAL A 317 -2.26 8.12 -17.54
CA VAL A 317 -3.51 7.69 -18.18
C VAL A 317 -4.56 8.79 -18.08
N ASN A 318 -4.75 9.37 -16.89
CA ASN A 318 -5.67 10.49 -16.70
C ASN A 318 -5.28 11.70 -17.56
N PHE A 319 -3.99 12.02 -17.68
CA PHE A 319 -3.53 13.09 -18.56
C PHE A 319 -3.73 12.78 -20.05
N VAL A 320 -3.44 11.56 -20.48
CA VAL A 320 -3.64 11.11 -21.86
C VAL A 320 -5.11 11.15 -22.22
N ASP A 321 -5.98 10.71 -21.33
CA ASP A 321 -7.42 10.72 -21.55
C ASP A 321 -8.00 12.14 -21.58
N MET A 322 -7.59 12.96 -20.61
CA MET A 322 -7.91 14.38 -20.61
C MET A 322 -7.42 15.04 -21.93
N ARG A 323 -6.25 14.68 -22.46
CA ARG A 323 -5.73 15.19 -23.73
C ARG A 323 -6.55 14.67 -24.91
N ASN A 324 -6.89 13.39 -24.90
CA ASN A 324 -7.71 12.75 -25.92
C ASN A 324 -9.07 13.45 -26.08
N ALA A 325 -9.76 13.71 -24.97
CA ALA A 325 -11.03 14.42 -24.95
C ALA A 325 -10.89 15.86 -25.49
N ARG A 326 -9.84 16.58 -25.07
CA ARG A 326 -9.56 17.93 -25.57
C ARG A 326 -9.21 17.98 -27.05
N THR A 327 -8.42 17.03 -27.55
CA THR A 327 -8.03 17.06 -28.96
C THR A 327 -9.19 16.68 -29.87
N PHE A 328 -10.11 15.81 -29.42
CA PHE A 328 -11.37 15.58 -30.13
C PHE A 328 -12.20 16.87 -30.27
N LEU A 329 -12.30 17.65 -29.19
CA LEU A 329 -12.95 18.96 -29.23
C LEU A 329 -12.28 19.92 -30.24
N ILE A 330 -10.94 19.98 -30.25
CA ILE A 330 -10.18 20.81 -31.21
C ILE A 330 -10.45 20.37 -32.65
N ALA A 331 -10.47 19.05 -32.90
CA ALA A 331 -10.77 18.47 -34.20
C ALA A 331 -12.17 18.81 -34.72
N GLN A 332 -13.12 19.19 -33.85
CA GLN A 332 -14.45 19.67 -34.22
C GLN A 332 -14.52 21.18 -34.55
N GLY A 333 -13.40 21.92 -34.49
CA GLY A 333 -13.31 23.29 -35.05
C GLY A 333 -12.92 24.42 -34.08
N VAL A 334 -12.21 24.15 -32.97
CA VAL A 334 -11.72 25.20 -32.05
C VAL A 334 -10.26 25.56 -32.35
N PRO A 335 -9.87 26.86 -32.45
CA PRO A 335 -8.50 27.25 -32.79
C PRO A 335 -7.45 26.74 -31.78
N GLN A 336 -6.27 26.45 -32.31
CA GLN A 336 -5.08 25.89 -31.66
C GLN A 336 -4.73 26.55 -30.31
N LEU A 337 -4.65 25.74 -29.24
CA LEU A 337 -3.95 26.11 -27.99
C LEU A 337 -2.67 25.27 -27.88
N ASN A 338 -1.54 25.93 -28.13
CA ASN A 338 -0.19 25.39 -27.98
C ASN A 338 0.18 25.28 -26.49
N SER A 339 0.29 24.06 -25.98
CA SER A 339 1.13 23.80 -24.80
C SER A 339 1.70 22.40 -24.86
N LEU A 340 3.03 22.31 -24.79
CA LEU A 340 3.79 21.06 -24.83
C LEU A 340 4.95 21.18 -23.86
N HIS A 341 4.81 20.63 -22.66
CA HIS A 341 5.91 20.36 -21.76
C HIS A 341 5.65 19.02 -21.06
N TYR A 342 6.57 18.07 -21.23
CA TYR A 342 6.65 16.87 -20.41
C TYR A 342 8.08 16.74 -19.90
N THR A 343 8.21 16.62 -18.59
CA THR A 343 9.42 16.10 -17.96
C THR A 343 8.97 15.12 -16.88
N GLN A 344 9.58 13.92 -16.92
CA GLN A 344 9.52 12.82 -15.96
C GLN A 344 8.40 11.77 -16.09
N ALA A 345 8.62 10.83 -17.00
CA ALA A 345 8.49 9.40 -16.72
C ALA A 345 9.69 8.68 -17.37
N THR A 346 10.64 8.16 -16.57
CA THR A 346 11.87 7.53 -17.07
C THR A 346 11.77 6.01 -17.24
N GLN A 347 10.64 5.39 -16.88
CA GLN A 347 10.40 3.96 -17.05
C GLN A 347 8.96 3.70 -17.54
N GLY A 348 8.81 2.85 -18.56
CA GLY A 348 7.51 2.42 -19.09
C GLY A 348 6.79 1.48 -18.12
N LEU A 349 5.48 1.70 -17.97
CA LEU A 349 4.73 1.43 -16.73
C LEU A 349 3.59 0.38 -16.85
N ALA A 350 3.53 -0.32 -17.98
CA ALA A 350 2.68 -1.50 -18.11
C ALA A 350 3.43 -2.72 -17.55
N PHE A 351 2.98 -3.26 -16.41
CA PHE A 351 3.55 -4.50 -15.86
C PHE A 351 3.35 -5.63 -16.87
N VAL A 352 4.44 -6.26 -17.30
CA VAL A 352 4.41 -7.41 -18.22
C VAL A 352 3.46 -8.48 -17.67
N GLY A 353 2.44 -8.83 -18.45
CA GLY A 353 1.43 -9.84 -18.07
C GLY A 353 0.27 -9.35 -17.18
N GLY A 354 0.22 -8.07 -16.80
CA GLY A 354 -0.91 -7.49 -16.06
C GLY A 354 -2.09 -7.11 -16.97
N LYS A 355 -3.27 -6.88 -16.38
CA LYS A 355 -4.49 -6.45 -17.11
C LYS A 355 -4.28 -5.22 -17.99
N GLY A 356 -3.42 -4.28 -17.58
CA GLY A 356 -3.09 -3.10 -18.39
C GLY A 356 -2.37 -3.45 -19.71
N THR A 357 -1.45 -4.42 -19.67
CA THR A 357 -0.76 -4.93 -20.87
C THR A 357 -1.75 -5.60 -21.82
N ASP A 358 -2.76 -6.29 -21.27
CA ASP A 358 -3.82 -6.91 -22.05
C ASP A 358 -4.69 -5.86 -22.75
N ILE A 359 -5.08 -4.79 -22.05
CA ILE A 359 -5.87 -3.70 -22.64
C ILE A 359 -5.07 -2.96 -23.72
N LEU A 360 -3.78 -2.72 -23.48
CA LEU A 360 -2.93 -1.97 -24.40
C LEU A 360 -2.59 -2.76 -25.67
N TYR A 361 -2.25 -4.03 -25.54
CA TYR A 361 -1.57 -4.77 -26.61
C TYR A 361 -2.23 -6.07 -27.02
N LYS A 362 -3.12 -6.67 -26.20
CA LYS A 362 -3.73 -7.94 -26.61
C LYS A 362 -4.85 -7.68 -27.62
N PRO A 363 -4.80 -8.34 -28.77
CA PRO A 363 -5.93 -8.37 -29.67
C PRO A 363 -7.08 -9.15 -29.02
N GLY A 364 -8.32 -8.69 -29.24
CA GLY A 364 -9.49 -9.25 -28.58
C GLY A 364 -10.79 -8.57 -28.99
N ARG A 365 -11.73 -8.52 -28.05
CA ARG A 365 -12.99 -7.79 -28.24
C ARG A 365 -12.75 -6.28 -28.31
N CYS A 366 -13.69 -5.54 -28.90
CA CYS A 366 -13.60 -4.08 -28.94
C CYS A 366 -13.57 -3.47 -27.53
N LEU A 367 -13.05 -2.26 -27.41
CA LEU A 367 -12.80 -1.60 -26.13
C LEU A 367 -14.01 -0.83 -25.59
N ARG A 368 -15.12 -0.75 -26.35
CA ARG A 368 -16.36 -0.10 -25.89
C ARG A 368 -16.90 -0.76 -24.62
N LEU A 369 -17.43 0.06 -23.69
CA LEU A 369 -18.12 -0.44 -22.48
C LEU A 369 -19.35 -1.28 -22.85
N ASN A 370 -20.15 -0.79 -23.79
CA ASN A 370 -21.24 -1.56 -24.38
C ASN A 370 -20.72 -2.40 -25.55
N GLN A 371 -20.63 -3.71 -25.34
CA GLN A 371 -20.11 -4.63 -26.35
C GLN A 371 -21.04 -4.80 -27.56
N SER A 372 -22.34 -4.49 -27.43
CA SER A 372 -23.25 -4.59 -28.57
C SER A 372 -23.08 -3.47 -29.59
N SER A 373 -22.45 -2.35 -29.20
CA SER A 373 -22.15 -1.25 -30.11
C SER A 373 -20.77 -1.38 -30.75
N CYS A 374 -20.03 -2.47 -30.56
CA CYS A 374 -18.73 -2.65 -31.20
C CYS A 374 -18.83 -2.48 -32.73
N LEU A 375 -17.84 -1.82 -33.34
CA LEU A 375 -17.70 -1.83 -34.79
C LEU A 375 -17.55 -3.28 -35.29
N GLY A 376 -18.28 -3.63 -36.34
CA GLY A 376 -18.20 -4.95 -36.98
C GLY A 376 -17.08 -5.04 -38.02
N PRO A 377 -16.75 -6.26 -38.52
CA PRO A 377 -15.69 -6.48 -39.51
C PRO A 377 -15.83 -5.68 -40.81
N ASP A 378 -17.06 -5.27 -41.16
CA ASP A 378 -17.34 -4.48 -42.36
C ASP A 378 -16.93 -3.00 -42.22
N SER A 379 -16.64 -2.54 -40.99
CA SER A 379 -16.16 -1.18 -40.76
C SER A 379 -14.68 -1.05 -41.16
N PRO A 380 -14.29 0.03 -41.88
CA PRO A 380 -12.89 0.27 -42.23
C PRO A 380 -11.99 0.53 -41.02
N PHE A 381 -12.57 0.71 -39.83
CA PHE A 381 -11.85 0.98 -38.60
C PHE A 381 -11.80 -0.22 -37.64
N TYR A 382 -12.43 -1.34 -38.00
CA TYR A 382 -12.56 -2.52 -37.16
C TYR A 382 -11.21 -3.02 -36.61
N HIS A 383 -10.19 -3.11 -37.47
CA HIS A 383 -8.90 -3.62 -37.03
C HIS A 383 -8.22 -2.72 -36.00
N TYR A 384 -8.51 -1.42 -35.97
CA TYR A 384 -7.97 -0.55 -34.92
C TYR A 384 -8.66 -0.76 -33.58
N THR A 385 -9.93 -1.17 -33.56
CA THR A 385 -10.70 -1.32 -32.32
C THR A 385 -10.49 -2.68 -31.63
N VAL A 386 -10.04 -3.70 -32.37
CA VAL A 386 -9.83 -5.06 -31.84
C VAL A 386 -8.37 -5.43 -31.57
N ASN A 387 -7.41 -4.57 -31.92
CA ASN A 387 -5.97 -4.85 -31.77
C ASN A 387 -5.30 -4.08 -30.61
N GLY A 388 -6.07 -3.84 -29.53
CA GLY A 388 -5.60 -3.19 -28.32
C GLY A 388 -5.59 -1.66 -28.38
N LEU A 389 -5.56 -1.04 -27.21
CA LEU A 389 -5.67 0.41 -27.05
C LEU A 389 -4.46 1.17 -27.61
N ASP A 390 -3.26 0.59 -27.56
CA ASP A 390 -2.05 1.24 -28.09
C ASP A 390 -2.16 1.50 -29.58
N THR A 391 -2.50 0.46 -30.35
CA THR A 391 -2.76 0.55 -31.80
C THR A 391 -3.81 1.61 -32.13
N LEU A 392 -4.90 1.63 -31.35
CA LEU A 392 -5.98 2.59 -31.50
C LEU A 392 -5.50 4.03 -31.25
N MET A 393 -4.78 4.25 -30.15
CA MET A 393 -4.30 5.58 -29.75
C MET A 393 -3.23 6.11 -30.72
N GLN A 394 -2.32 5.27 -31.20
CA GLN A 394 -1.32 5.66 -32.21
C GLN A 394 -2.00 6.15 -33.50
N GLN A 395 -2.96 5.39 -34.03
CA GLN A 395 -3.71 5.82 -35.21
C GLN A 395 -4.51 7.11 -34.95
N SER A 396 -5.00 7.28 -33.72
CA SER A 396 -5.69 8.51 -33.32
C SER A 396 -4.76 9.71 -33.33
N PHE A 397 -3.51 9.58 -32.89
CA PHE A 397 -2.53 10.67 -32.99
C PHE A 397 -2.24 11.04 -34.44
N VAL A 398 -2.09 10.06 -35.33
CA VAL A 398 -1.93 10.31 -36.77
C VAL A 398 -3.13 11.05 -37.35
N ALA A 399 -4.36 10.62 -37.02
CA ALA A 399 -5.58 11.28 -37.47
C ALA A 399 -5.71 12.72 -36.92
N MET A 400 -5.34 12.93 -35.66
CA MET A 400 -5.35 14.26 -35.04
C MET A 400 -4.31 15.20 -35.66
N GLU A 401 -3.10 14.71 -35.96
CA GLU A 401 -2.07 15.49 -36.65
C GLU A 401 -2.48 15.85 -38.08
N ALA A 402 -3.12 14.92 -38.79
CA ALA A 402 -3.67 15.17 -40.11
C ALA A 402 -4.67 16.33 -40.08
N LEU A 403 -5.66 16.29 -39.16
CA LEU A 403 -6.65 17.37 -39.00
C LEU A 403 -6.04 18.70 -38.57
N ALA A 404 -5.02 18.67 -37.72
CA ALA A 404 -4.33 19.88 -37.27
C ALA A 404 -3.57 20.59 -38.40
N ASN A 405 -3.11 19.84 -39.40
CA ASN A 405 -2.40 20.35 -40.57
C ASN A 405 -3.34 20.73 -41.73
N THR A 406 -4.63 20.39 -41.66
CA THR A 406 -5.60 20.75 -42.71
C THR A 406 -5.93 22.24 -42.66
N THR A 407 -5.64 22.98 -43.74
CA THR A 407 -5.99 24.40 -43.87
C THR A 407 -7.26 24.58 -44.69
N GLY A 408 -8.30 25.21 -44.13
CA GLY A 408 -9.57 25.51 -44.83
C GLY A 408 -10.72 25.84 -43.86
N ALA A 409 -11.80 26.46 -44.34
CA ALA A 409 -12.87 26.98 -43.48
C ALA A 409 -13.77 25.88 -42.85
N GLU A 410 -13.99 24.74 -43.53
CA GLU A 410 -14.85 23.65 -43.03
C GLU A 410 -14.53 22.22 -43.56
N PRO A 411 -13.28 21.69 -43.53
CA PRO A 411 -13.01 20.34 -44.07
C PRO A 411 -13.48 19.18 -43.16
N TYR A 412 -13.93 19.45 -41.93
CA TYR A 412 -13.69 18.54 -40.81
C TYR A 412 -14.59 17.30 -40.76
N LEU A 413 -15.90 17.41 -40.96
CA LEU A 413 -16.81 16.29 -40.66
C LEU A 413 -16.74 15.12 -41.67
N TRP A 414 -16.34 15.43 -42.91
CA TRP A 414 -16.21 14.44 -44.00
C TRP A 414 -14.80 13.87 -44.13
N ASP A 415 -13.81 14.47 -43.47
CA ASP A 415 -12.43 14.02 -43.48
C ASP A 415 -12.32 12.59 -42.92
N PRO A 416 -11.64 11.66 -43.62
CA PRO A 416 -11.46 10.29 -43.13
C PRO A 416 -10.85 10.21 -41.73
N SER A 417 -9.97 11.16 -41.38
CA SER A 417 -9.34 11.27 -40.07
C SER A 417 -10.36 11.63 -38.99
N PHE A 418 -11.29 12.54 -39.30
CA PHE A 418 -12.38 12.87 -38.37
C PHE A 418 -13.36 11.71 -38.22
N LYS A 419 -13.75 11.08 -39.33
CA LYS A 419 -14.61 9.87 -39.30
C LYS A 419 -13.98 8.77 -38.46
N PHE A 420 -12.67 8.57 -38.56
CA PHE A 420 -11.95 7.66 -37.69
C PHE A 420 -12.07 8.07 -36.21
N LEU A 421 -11.73 9.31 -35.85
CA LEU A 421 -11.77 9.78 -34.47
C LEU A 421 -13.17 9.70 -33.85
N ALA A 422 -14.20 10.01 -34.63
CA ALA A 422 -15.59 9.94 -34.21
C ALA A 422 -16.06 8.48 -34.04
N ALA A 423 -15.83 7.63 -35.05
CA ALA A 423 -16.25 6.23 -35.02
C ALA A 423 -15.54 5.41 -33.94
N THR A 424 -14.31 5.76 -33.57
CA THR A 424 -13.54 5.05 -32.54
C THR A 424 -13.55 5.74 -31.17
N ARG A 425 -14.30 6.84 -30.99
CA ARG A 425 -14.38 7.59 -29.72
C ARG A 425 -14.71 6.69 -28.53
N LEU A 426 -15.78 5.90 -28.63
CA LEU A 426 -16.25 5.01 -27.57
C LEU A 426 -15.24 3.89 -27.24
N ASP A 427 -14.45 3.45 -28.22
CA ASP A 427 -13.39 2.47 -28.03
C ASP A 427 -12.20 3.08 -27.28
N ARG A 428 -11.83 4.34 -27.59
CA ARG A 428 -10.77 5.05 -26.88
C ARG A 428 -11.16 5.34 -25.43
N GLU A 429 -12.35 5.90 -25.23
CA GLU A 429 -12.90 6.18 -23.89
C GLU A 429 -13.00 4.89 -23.07
N GLY A 430 -13.64 3.84 -23.60
CA GLY A 430 -13.78 2.57 -22.90
C GLY A 430 -12.44 1.87 -22.63
N GLY A 431 -11.46 2.00 -23.52
CA GLY A 431 -10.12 1.47 -23.30
C GLY A 431 -9.36 2.23 -22.20
N LEU A 432 -9.42 3.55 -22.20
CA LEU A 432 -8.79 4.39 -21.16
C LEU A 432 -9.48 4.21 -19.80
N ASP A 433 -10.80 4.09 -19.78
CA ASP A 433 -11.60 3.74 -18.59
C ASP A 433 -11.21 2.37 -18.05
N ALA A 434 -11.11 1.36 -18.92
CA ALA A 434 -10.70 0.02 -18.53
C ALA A 434 -9.27 0.01 -17.96
N LEU A 435 -8.38 0.80 -18.54
CA LEU A 435 -7.00 0.94 -18.08
C LEU A 435 -6.95 1.62 -16.71
N ASN A 436 -7.69 2.71 -16.55
CA ASN A 436 -7.84 3.44 -15.28
C ASN A 436 -8.42 2.52 -14.19
N ALA A 437 -9.50 1.81 -14.48
CA ALA A 437 -10.12 0.84 -13.59
C ALA A 437 -9.17 -0.32 -13.21
N ALA A 438 -8.37 -0.81 -14.16
CA ALA A 438 -7.38 -1.86 -13.89
C ALA A 438 -6.30 -1.38 -12.91
N TYR A 439 -5.80 -0.15 -13.08
CA TYR A 439 -4.81 0.44 -12.17
C TYR A 439 -5.41 0.76 -10.80
N GLN A 440 -6.61 1.32 -10.74
CA GLN A 440 -7.32 1.54 -9.47
C GLN A 440 -7.58 0.23 -8.73
N GLN A 441 -7.99 -0.83 -9.44
CA GLN A 441 -8.18 -2.15 -8.85
C GLN A 441 -6.86 -2.71 -8.32
N HIS A 442 -5.75 -2.53 -9.05
CA HIS A 442 -4.44 -2.97 -8.60
C HIS A 442 -3.97 -2.21 -7.35
N LEU A 443 -4.15 -0.88 -7.34
CA LEU A 443 -3.83 -0.03 -6.18
C LEU A 443 -4.67 -0.41 -4.96
N GLY A 444 -6.00 -0.47 -5.12
CA GLY A 444 -6.91 -0.90 -4.07
C GLY A 444 -6.63 -2.32 -3.57
N GLY A 445 -6.32 -3.25 -4.49
CA GLY A 445 -5.87 -4.60 -4.18
C GLY A 445 -4.59 -4.64 -3.35
N THR A 446 -3.60 -3.81 -3.70
CA THR A 446 -2.32 -3.72 -2.99
C THR A 446 -2.50 -3.13 -1.59
N TYR A 447 -3.32 -2.08 -1.46
CA TYR A 447 -3.68 -1.52 -0.15
C TYR A 447 -4.41 -2.55 0.70
N THR A 448 -5.49 -3.16 0.17
CA THR A 448 -6.27 -4.16 0.91
C THR A 448 -5.47 -5.39 1.28
N ALA A 449 -4.61 -5.91 0.40
CA ALA A 449 -3.72 -7.02 0.71
C ALA A 449 -2.74 -6.66 1.82
N SER A 450 -2.10 -5.48 1.72
CA SER A 450 -1.20 -4.98 2.77
C SER A 450 -1.92 -4.86 4.12
N LEU A 451 -3.16 -4.36 4.11
CA LEU A 451 -3.97 -4.25 5.32
C LEU A 451 -4.42 -5.62 5.87
N GLN A 452 -4.76 -6.57 4.99
CA GLN A 452 -5.16 -7.92 5.38
C GLN A 452 -4.00 -8.73 5.94
N GLU A 453 -2.83 -8.70 5.32
CA GLU A 453 -1.64 -9.38 5.81
C GLU A 453 -1.30 -8.90 7.22
N VAL A 454 -1.30 -7.58 7.44
CA VAL A 454 -1.02 -7.06 8.77
C VAL A 454 -2.15 -7.39 9.76
N GLY A 455 -3.40 -7.34 9.35
CA GLY A 455 -4.53 -7.77 10.18
C GLY A 455 -4.49 -9.26 10.56
N GLN A 456 -4.04 -10.13 9.66
CA GLN A 456 -3.85 -11.55 9.92
C GLN A 456 -2.72 -11.79 10.92
N GLU A 457 -1.60 -11.09 10.76
CA GLU A 457 -0.50 -11.16 11.71
C GLU A 457 -0.92 -10.66 13.10
N MET A 458 -1.75 -9.61 13.20
CA MET A 458 -2.34 -9.21 14.48
C MET A 458 -3.19 -10.30 15.13
N ARG A 459 -4.04 -10.98 14.35
CA ARG A 459 -4.82 -12.11 14.87
C ARG A 459 -3.89 -13.23 15.33
N ARG A 460 -2.83 -13.52 14.58
CA ARG A 460 -1.85 -14.55 14.92
C ARG A 460 -1.08 -14.20 16.18
N VAL A 461 -0.70 -12.95 16.37
CA VAL A 461 -0.07 -12.45 17.60
C VAL A 461 -1.06 -12.53 18.76
N ALA A 462 -2.30 -12.11 18.59
CA ALA A 462 -3.34 -12.22 19.62
C ALA A 462 -3.58 -13.69 20.00
N GLU A 463 -3.58 -14.59 19.02
CA GLU A 463 -3.70 -16.04 19.23
C GLU A 463 -2.49 -16.61 19.97
N LEU A 464 -1.27 -16.20 19.61
CA LEU A 464 -0.05 -16.56 20.32
C LEU A 464 -0.05 -16.04 21.76
N LEU A 465 -0.53 -14.82 21.98
CA LEU A 465 -0.70 -14.24 23.31
C LEU A 465 -1.77 -14.97 24.13
N ASN A 466 -2.84 -15.44 23.49
CA ASN A 466 -3.89 -16.23 24.12
C ASN A 466 -3.43 -17.68 24.41
N GLN A 467 -2.50 -18.21 23.62
CA GLN A 467 -1.87 -19.51 23.81
C GLN A 467 -0.74 -19.49 24.85
N LEU A 468 -0.28 -18.30 25.28
CA LEU A 468 0.59 -18.23 26.44
C LEU A 468 -0.18 -18.78 27.64
N PRO A 469 0.27 -19.88 28.26
CA PRO A 469 -0.42 -20.40 29.42
C PRO A 469 -0.46 -19.31 30.48
N LEU A 470 -1.68 -18.99 30.97
CA LEU A 470 -1.86 -18.17 32.18
C LEU A 470 -1.02 -18.73 33.35
N ASP A 471 -0.71 -20.03 33.30
CA ASP A 471 0.16 -20.76 34.21
C ASP A 471 1.63 -20.84 33.77
N SER A 472 2.15 -19.87 33.02
CA SER A 472 3.60 -19.67 32.88
C SER A 472 4.20 -19.21 34.23
N GLN A 473 4.04 -20.03 35.26
CA GLN A 473 4.81 -19.99 36.48
C GLN A 473 6.28 -20.08 36.05
N PRO A 474 7.09 -19.02 36.23
CA PRO A 474 8.51 -19.12 35.93
C PRO A 474 9.20 -20.17 36.80
N GLU A 475 8.52 -20.73 37.81
CA GLU A 475 8.90 -21.95 38.53
C GLU A 475 8.97 -23.19 37.62
N ALA A 476 8.07 -23.36 36.65
CA ALA A 476 8.11 -24.47 35.70
C ALA A 476 9.25 -24.31 34.68
N LEU A 477 9.56 -23.08 34.27
CA LEU A 477 10.71 -22.75 33.40
C LEU A 477 12.05 -22.82 34.17
N LEU A 478 12.10 -22.36 35.43
CA LEU A 478 13.24 -22.57 36.32
C LEU A 478 13.45 -24.05 36.58
N GLN A 479 12.38 -24.81 36.87
CA GLN A 479 12.44 -26.26 37.03
C GLN A 479 12.95 -26.93 35.76
N ARG A 480 12.38 -26.63 34.58
CA ARG A 480 12.83 -27.21 33.30
C ARG A 480 14.30 -26.90 33.01
N SER A 481 14.74 -25.67 33.22
CA SER A 481 16.15 -25.29 32.98
C SER A 481 17.10 -25.90 34.01
N LEU A 482 16.71 -25.99 35.28
CA LEU A 482 17.42 -26.76 36.31
C LEU A 482 17.52 -28.24 35.93
N PHE A 483 16.42 -28.86 35.49
CA PHE A 483 16.38 -30.27 35.10
C PHE A 483 17.19 -30.56 33.84
N ALA A 484 17.17 -29.68 32.83
CA ALA A 484 17.99 -29.81 31.62
C ALA A 484 19.49 -29.74 31.93
N HIS A 485 19.92 -28.82 32.80
CA HIS A 485 21.32 -28.73 33.23
C HIS A 485 21.75 -29.93 34.09
N LEU A 486 20.85 -30.48 34.90
CA LEU A 486 21.13 -31.68 35.71
C LEU A 486 21.27 -32.94 34.85
N GLY A 487 20.46 -33.08 33.79
CA GLY A 487 20.52 -34.19 32.84
C GLY A 487 21.80 -34.20 32.00
N GLN A 488 22.21 -33.05 31.45
CA GLN A 488 23.47 -32.93 30.70
C GLN A 488 24.70 -33.18 31.58
N ALA A 489 24.68 -32.70 32.83
CA ALA A 489 25.77 -32.94 33.77
C ALA A 489 25.83 -34.41 34.23
N ALA A 490 24.69 -35.11 34.34
CA ALA A 490 24.66 -36.55 34.65
C ALA A 490 25.18 -37.43 33.50
N ALA A 491 24.86 -37.07 32.25
CA ALA A 491 25.39 -37.74 31.06
C ALA A 491 26.91 -37.55 30.90
N ALA A 492 27.43 -36.38 31.29
CA ALA A 492 28.86 -36.10 31.29
C ALA A 492 29.63 -36.91 32.35
N THR A 493 29.08 -37.08 33.57
CA THR A 493 29.71 -37.94 34.60
C THR A 493 29.63 -39.43 34.28
N ALA A 494 28.55 -39.91 33.65
CA ALA A 494 28.41 -41.30 33.24
C ALA A 494 29.45 -41.70 32.16
N ARG A 495 29.87 -40.76 31.29
CA ARG A 495 30.96 -40.98 30.33
C ARG A 495 32.35 -41.06 30.96
N VAL A 496 32.55 -40.47 32.14
CA VAL A 496 33.85 -40.45 32.83
C VAL A 496 34.03 -41.64 33.77
N SER A 497 32.95 -42.24 34.27
CA SER A 497 33.01 -43.40 35.19
C SER A 497 33.05 -44.77 34.51
N GLY A 498 33.06 -44.85 33.17
CA GLY A 498 33.07 -46.11 32.41
C GLY A 498 34.46 -46.67 32.08
N GLY A 499 35.55 -46.01 32.50
CA GLY A 499 36.91 -46.39 32.10
C GLY A 499 37.72 -47.02 33.23
N GLY A 500 37.74 -48.35 33.32
CA GLY A 500 38.86 -49.06 33.94
C GLY A 500 38.57 -50.44 34.52
N ALA A 501 38.79 -51.49 33.73
CA ALA A 501 39.52 -52.71 34.14
C ALA A 501 39.59 -53.71 32.97
N GLY A 502 40.78 -53.86 32.37
CA GLY A 502 41.08 -54.90 31.38
C GLY A 502 42.58 -55.06 31.21
N LYS A 503 43.15 -56.03 31.94
CA LYS A 503 44.55 -56.46 31.90
C LYS A 503 44.75 -57.50 30.79
N GLY A 504 45.87 -57.40 30.06
CA GLY A 504 46.59 -58.56 29.54
C GLY A 504 46.54 -58.79 28.02
N GLY A 505 47.72 -58.95 27.42
CA GLY A 505 47.88 -59.60 26.11
C GLY A 505 48.89 -58.95 25.18
N ALA A 506 50.10 -59.49 25.15
CA ALA A 506 51.14 -59.18 24.17
C ALA A 506 50.75 -59.62 22.75
N GLY A 507 51.30 -58.97 21.72
CA GLY A 507 51.31 -59.53 20.35
C GLY A 507 51.43 -58.53 19.21
N ALA A 508 52.65 -58.44 18.65
CA ALA A 508 52.99 -58.25 17.23
C ALA A 508 52.44 -57.05 16.41
N SER A 509 53.37 -56.14 16.09
CA SER A 509 53.74 -55.67 14.74
C SER A 509 52.89 -56.13 13.54
N SER A 510 52.33 -55.18 12.78
CA SER A 510 52.64 -55.00 11.34
C SER A 510 51.90 -53.79 10.72
N THR A 511 52.67 -53.03 9.95
CA THR A 511 52.35 -51.92 9.03
C THR A 511 51.42 -52.28 7.85
N ARG A 512 50.51 -51.38 7.45
CA ARG A 512 50.00 -51.13 6.06
C ARG A 512 49.00 -49.94 6.05
N SER A 513 49.31 -48.76 5.51
CA SER A 513 49.14 -48.23 4.12
C SER A 513 47.71 -48.06 3.58
N MET A 514 47.52 -46.93 2.87
CA MET A 514 46.53 -46.58 1.83
C MET A 514 45.18 -46.01 2.30
N ASP A 515 44.90 -44.73 2.00
CA ASP A 515 44.15 -44.19 0.82
C ASP A 515 42.64 -44.34 1.06
N SER A 516 41.69 -43.51 0.62
CA SER A 516 41.57 -42.27 -0.15
C SER A 516 40.06 -41.99 -0.22
N SER A 517 39.65 -40.75 -0.49
CA SER A 517 38.44 -40.39 -1.26
C SER A 517 37.04 -40.78 -0.73
N ALA A 518 36.25 -39.76 -0.40
CA ALA A 518 35.07 -39.35 -1.17
C ALA A 518 34.68 -37.91 -0.77
#